data_AF-A0A9W9D8N1-F1
#
_entry.id   AF-A0A9W9D8N1-F1
#
_cell.length_a   1.000
_cell.length_b   1.000
_cell.length_c   1.000
_cell.angle_alpha   90.00
_cell.angle_beta   90.00
_cell.angle_gamma   90.00
#
_symmetry.space_group_name_H-M   'P 1'
#
loop_
_entity.id
_entity.type
_entity.pdbx_description
1 polymer ?
#
loop_
_entity_poly.entity_id
_entity_poly.type
_entity_poly.pdbx_seq_one_letter_code
_entity_poly.pdbx_strand_id
1 'polypeptide(L)'
;MAMWIEEMTGSHVLPSYVDIDYDAISQAVICTIVWSTDHAHDGGRWTDTYSAPATHSDSTIEIGILSHEANTDPEDYQFGGFLTVLGRDDKPKPTRFQTPTRHYPLLDSAPYNPNKTPQLSPLRYKTSINRPSGLHPTLTLTLPSAHLSAPDPSCKLHTYLTLPSALFIDKYQFSDALFLASKNLVALRSLSGATDLEAPEWVVPQWGSAALFELATPSSDTEKHTTDVMQTEHNISIPLHTRYLPASPSSHQAIDVPWPAVFWACRADEGSKHPQNPFDRRHLGYESLFGPKTRFMHVAPSSDVDRLVETIEVPVLDTGKVGLVEVGTVGIVVIAFLGLCWVLFGRVGGEKVEGEKKKQ
;
A
#
# COMPACT_ATOMS: atom_id res chain seq x y z
N MET A 1 2.67 -18.11 -17.78
CA MET A 1 3.14 -16.72 -17.76
C MET A 1 4.67 -16.66 -17.76
N ALA A 2 5.36 -17.39 -16.89
CA ALA A 2 6.83 -17.47 -16.86
C ALA A 2 7.49 -17.86 -18.21
N MET A 3 7.11 -18.98 -18.83
CA MET A 3 7.72 -19.43 -20.10
C MET A 3 7.57 -18.44 -21.27
N TRP A 4 6.46 -17.69 -21.33
CA TRP A 4 6.21 -16.72 -22.41
C TRP A 4 7.06 -15.46 -22.25
N ILE A 5 7.28 -15.02 -20.99
CA ILE A 5 8.16 -13.91 -20.67
C ILE A 5 9.63 -14.32 -20.90
N GLU A 6 10.02 -15.54 -20.53
CA GLU A 6 11.36 -16.08 -20.81
C GLU A 6 11.65 -16.11 -22.31
N GLU A 7 10.69 -16.53 -23.13
CA GLU A 7 10.84 -16.58 -24.59
C GLU A 7 10.90 -15.18 -25.23
N MET A 8 10.16 -14.20 -24.70
CA MET A 8 10.17 -12.81 -25.19
C MET A 8 11.41 -12.02 -24.78
N THR A 9 11.91 -12.25 -23.57
CA THR A 9 12.98 -11.44 -22.97
C THR A 9 14.35 -12.09 -23.13
N GLY A 10 14.40 -13.39 -23.45
CA GLY A 10 15.63 -14.18 -23.45
C GLY A 10 16.22 -14.37 -22.05
N SER A 11 15.55 -13.88 -21.00
CA SER A 11 16.02 -13.92 -19.62
C SER A 11 15.35 -15.07 -18.87
N HIS A 12 16.15 -15.93 -18.26
CA HIS A 12 15.68 -16.97 -17.32
C HIS A 12 15.47 -16.43 -15.90
N VAL A 13 15.49 -15.11 -15.72
CA VAL A 13 15.42 -14.45 -14.42
C VAL A 13 14.06 -13.81 -14.22
N LEU A 14 13.47 -14.02 -13.05
CA LEU A 14 12.20 -13.42 -12.68
C LEU A 14 12.31 -11.89 -12.69
N PRO A 15 11.37 -11.19 -13.35
CA PRO A 15 11.36 -9.73 -13.37
C PRO A 15 11.02 -9.14 -12.01
N SER A 16 11.58 -7.98 -11.71
CA SER A 16 11.24 -7.20 -10.51
C SER A 16 9.83 -6.58 -10.62
N TYR A 17 9.39 -6.26 -11.85
CA TYR A 17 8.08 -5.71 -12.14
C TYR A 17 7.64 -5.99 -13.58
N VAL A 18 6.32 -6.16 -13.79
CA VAL A 18 5.68 -6.32 -15.09
C VAL A 18 4.48 -5.38 -15.17
N ASP A 19 4.40 -4.62 -16.25
CA ASP A 19 3.31 -3.71 -16.59
C ASP A 19 2.71 -4.10 -17.92
N ILE A 20 1.39 -4.04 -18.04
CA ILE A 20 0.69 -4.29 -19.30
C ILE A 20 -0.33 -3.17 -19.50
N ASP A 21 -0.13 -2.39 -20.56
CA ASP A 21 -1.02 -1.31 -20.97
C ASP A 21 -1.64 -1.60 -22.33
N TYR A 22 -2.83 -1.06 -22.57
CA TYR A 22 -3.53 -1.16 -23.85
C TYR A 22 -3.93 0.22 -24.34
N ASP A 23 -3.27 0.68 -25.40
CA ASP A 23 -3.65 1.91 -26.09
C ASP A 23 -4.78 1.59 -27.08
N ALA A 24 -6.00 2.01 -26.71
CA ALA A 24 -7.19 1.83 -27.54
C ALA A 24 -7.16 2.66 -28.84
N ILE A 25 -6.35 3.72 -28.92
CA ILE A 25 -6.22 4.55 -30.12
C ILE A 25 -5.32 3.87 -31.14
N SER A 26 -4.14 3.40 -30.71
CA SER A 26 -3.21 2.68 -31.59
C SER A 26 -3.52 1.18 -31.72
N GLN A 27 -4.49 0.68 -30.95
CA GLN A 27 -4.81 -0.74 -30.81
C GLN A 27 -3.57 -1.60 -30.46
N ALA A 28 -2.67 -1.04 -29.65
CA ALA A 28 -1.42 -1.69 -29.28
C ALA A 28 -1.45 -2.16 -27.81
N VAL A 29 -0.94 -3.36 -27.56
CA VAL A 29 -0.63 -3.84 -26.21
C VAL A 29 0.84 -3.54 -25.95
N ILE A 30 1.12 -2.80 -24.89
CA ILE A 30 2.47 -2.45 -24.44
C ILE A 30 2.76 -3.27 -23.20
N CYS A 31 3.80 -4.10 -23.25
CA CYS A 31 4.27 -4.88 -22.11
C CYS A 31 5.63 -4.32 -21.67
N THR A 32 5.70 -3.80 -20.45
CA THR A 32 6.95 -3.28 -19.88
C THR A 32 7.42 -4.21 -18.78
N ILE A 33 8.64 -4.71 -18.90
CA ILE A 33 9.22 -5.62 -17.92
C ILE A 33 10.50 -4.98 -17.39
N VAL A 34 10.64 -4.97 -16.05
CA VAL A 34 11.72 -4.25 -15.37
C VAL A 34 12.46 -5.20 -14.44
N TRP A 35 13.80 -5.12 -14.49
CA TRP A 35 14.71 -5.79 -13.56
C TRP A 35 15.56 -4.73 -12.85
N SER A 36 15.71 -4.84 -11.53
CA SER A 36 16.59 -3.98 -10.72
C SER A 36 18.06 -4.39 -10.75
N THR A 37 18.94 -3.47 -10.36
CA THR A 37 20.42 -3.61 -10.38
C THR A 37 20.96 -4.78 -9.57
N ASP A 38 20.23 -5.25 -8.55
CA ASP A 38 20.60 -6.41 -7.74
C ASP A 38 20.59 -7.73 -8.53
N HIS A 39 20.15 -7.68 -9.79
CA HIS A 39 20.06 -8.82 -10.71
C HIS A 39 21.09 -8.80 -11.83
N ALA A 40 22.01 -7.83 -11.85
CA ALA A 40 23.09 -7.81 -12.83
C ALA A 40 24.01 -9.04 -12.65
N HIS A 41 24.27 -9.77 -13.73
CA HIS A 41 25.12 -10.97 -13.73
C HIS A 41 26.57 -10.64 -13.28
N ASP A 42 27.29 -11.69 -12.89
CA ASP A 42 28.74 -11.78 -12.65
C ASP A 42 29.48 -10.43 -12.43
N GLY A 43 29.43 -9.90 -11.20
CA GLY A 43 30.12 -8.66 -10.83
C GLY A 43 29.42 -7.36 -11.23
N GLY A 44 28.10 -7.37 -11.41
CA GLY A 44 27.29 -6.16 -11.60
C GLY A 44 27.17 -5.70 -13.06
N ARG A 45 27.35 -6.62 -14.03
CA ARG A 45 27.27 -6.31 -15.46
C ARG A 45 26.07 -6.99 -16.12
N TRP A 46 25.40 -6.27 -17.00
CA TRP A 46 24.37 -6.82 -17.87
C TRP A 46 25.05 -7.52 -19.05
N THR A 47 24.85 -8.83 -19.20
CA THR A 47 25.52 -9.66 -20.22
C THR A 47 24.56 -10.40 -21.14
N ASP A 48 23.29 -9.98 -21.15
CA ASP A 48 22.26 -10.58 -21.98
C ASP A 48 22.55 -10.45 -23.47
N THR A 49 22.26 -11.51 -24.23
CA THR A 49 22.51 -11.59 -25.66
C THR A 49 21.19 -11.56 -26.41
N TYR A 50 21.04 -10.57 -27.29
CA TYR A 50 19.86 -10.41 -28.14
C TYR A 50 20.24 -10.65 -29.60
N SER A 51 19.40 -11.37 -30.33
CA SER A 51 19.59 -11.64 -31.76
C SER A 51 18.69 -10.75 -32.59
N ALA A 52 19.20 -10.28 -33.74
CA ALA A 52 18.41 -9.47 -34.65
C ALA A 52 17.20 -10.29 -35.17
N PRO A 53 16.05 -9.63 -35.42
CA PRO A 53 14.90 -10.30 -36.02
C PRO A 53 15.24 -10.91 -37.38
N ALA A 54 14.49 -11.94 -37.78
CA ALA A 54 14.66 -12.57 -39.09
C ALA A 54 14.44 -11.54 -40.21
N THR A 55 15.15 -11.71 -41.33
CA THR A 55 15.29 -10.74 -42.45
C THR A 55 13.97 -10.34 -43.15
N HIS A 56 12.83 -10.94 -42.78
CA HIS A 56 11.49 -10.67 -43.31
C HIS A 56 10.44 -10.39 -42.23
N SER A 57 10.86 -10.16 -40.99
CA SER A 57 9.95 -9.77 -39.92
C SER A 57 9.84 -8.26 -39.83
N ASP A 58 8.61 -7.77 -39.58
CA ASP A 58 8.36 -6.35 -39.31
C ASP A 58 8.76 -5.93 -37.88
N SER A 59 9.27 -6.87 -37.08
CA SER A 59 9.70 -6.59 -35.71
C SER A 59 11.01 -5.80 -35.69
N THR A 60 11.12 -4.95 -34.68
CA THR A 60 12.31 -4.12 -34.45
C THR A 60 12.77 -4.33 -33.02
N ILE A 61 14.08 -4.45 -32.84
CA ILE A 61 14.70 -4.53 -31.52
C ILE A 61 15.63 -3.33 -31.40
N GLU A 62 15.29 -2.44 -30.49
CA GLU A 62 16.11 -1.29 -30.12
C GLU A 62 16.78 -1.57 -28.77
N ILE A 63 18.08 -1.33 -28.69
CA ILE A 63 18.86 -1.48 -27.46
C ILE A 63 19.46 -0.13 -27.11
N GLY A 64 19.31 0.26 -25.85
CA GLY A 64 19.77 1.54 -25.33
C GLY A 64 20.55 1.43 -24.04
N ILE A 65 21.60 2.22 -23.92
CA ILE A 65 22.25 2.53 -22.65
C ILE A 65 22.04 4.02 -22.42
N LEU A 66 21.19 4.34 -21.45
CA LEU A 66 20.81 5.70 -21.10
C LEU A 66 21.23 6.01 -19.66
N SER A 67 21.65 7.24 -19.44
CA SER A 67 22.05 7.76 -18.13
C SER A 67 21.32 9.07 -17.86
N HIS A 68 21.04 9.35 -16.58
CA HIS A 68 20.39 10.59 -16.19
C HIS A 68 21.36 11.76 -16.40
N GLU A 69 20.89 12.81 -17.08
CA GLU A 69 21.66 14.03 -17.29
C GLU A 69 21.09 15.18 -16.45
N ALA A 70 21.89 16.24 -16.28
CA ALA A 70 21.36 17.48 -15.71
C ALA A 70 20.36 18.10 -16.69
N ASN A 71 19.28 18.64 -16.14
CA ASN A 71 18.22 19.27 -16.91
C ASN A 71 18.18 20.77 -16.63
N THR A 72 17.61 21.54 -17.55
CA THR A 72 17.25 22.95 -17.36
C THR A 72 15.87 23.14 -16.75
N ASP A 73 14.97 22.15 -16.90
CA ASP A 73 13.65 22.15 -16.29
C ASP A 73 13.59 21.12 -15.14
N PRO A 74 13.22 21.51 -13.90
CA PRO A 74 13.00 20.57 -12.80
C PRO A 74 11.83 19.60 -13.02
N GLU A 75 10.90 19.92 -13.94
CA GLU A 75 9.74 19.09 -14.29
C GLU A 75 10.00 18.09 -15.43
N ASP A 76 11.21 18.05 -15.96
CA ASP A 76 11.55 17.11 -17.02
C ASP A 76 12.58 16.09 -16.52
N TYR A 77 12.41 14.84 -16.92
CA TYR A 77 13.53 13.91 -16.93
C TYR A 77 14.33 14.09 -18.21
N GLN A 78 15.65 14.13 -18.03
CA GLN A 78 16.56 14.12 -19.14
C GLN A 78 17.47 12.89 -19.07
N PHE A 79 17.47 12.12 -20.15
CA PHE A 79 18.34 10.98 -20.33
C PHE A 79 19.23 11.20 -21.54
N GLY A 80 20.51 10.89 -21.40
CA GLY A 80 21.48 10.91 -22.48
C GLY A 80 22.23 9.59 -22.56
N GLY A 81 22.57 9.18 -23.77
CA GLY A 81 23.34 7.96 -23.98
C GLY A 81 23.34 7.53 -25.45
N PHE A 82 23.28 6.23 -25.67
CA PHE A 82 23.36 5.65 -27.01
C PHE A 82 22.23 4.66 -27.24
N LEU A 83 21.63 4.72 -28.43
CA LEU A 83 20.65 3.75 -28.92
C LEU A 83 21.15 3.10 -30.20
N THR A 84 20.76 1.85 -30.43
CA THR A 84 21.05 1.13 -31.67
C THR A 84 19.89 0.22 -32.03
N VAL A 85 19.52 0.16 -33.30
CA VAL A 85 18.52 -0.80 -33.80
C VAL A 85 19.23 -2.01 -34.39
N LEU A 86 19.01 -3.18 -33.81
CA LEU A 86 19.68 -4.42 -34.23
C LEU A 86 19.33 -4.78 -35.68
N GLY A 87 20.34 -5.08 -36.49
CA GLY A 87 20.20 -5.45 -37.90
C GLY A 87 19.95 -4.26 -38.86
N ARG A 88 19.79 -3.04 -38.35
CA ARG A 88 19.62 -1.83 -39.17
C ARG A 88 20.76 -0.83 -39.01
N ASP A 89 21.29 -0.68 -37.79
CA ASP A 89 22.35 0.28 -37.48
C ASP A 89 23.72 -0.38 -37.36
N ASP A 90 24.74 0.20 -38.00
CA ASP A 90 26.14 -0.28 -37.93
C ASP A 90 26.84 0.09 -36.62
N LYS A 91 26.35 1.12 -35.91
CA LYS A 91 26.93 1.63 -34.66
C LYS A 91 25.88 2.32 -33.78
N PRO A 92 26.06 2.33 -32.44
CA PRO A 92 25.20 3.09 -31.56
C PRO A 92 25.22 4.58 -31.86
N LYS A 93 24.05 5.21 -31.87
CA LYS A 93 23.85 6.64 -32.14
C LYS A 93 23.62 7.40 -30.83
N PRO A 94 24.30 8.54 -30.63
CA PRO A 94 24.07 9.35 -29.46
C PRO A 94 22.63 9.88 -29.49
N THR A 95 21.90 9.68 -28.39
CA THR A 95 20.51 10.10 -28.26
C THR A 95 20.31 10.80 -26.93
N ARG A 96 19.51 11.87 -26.95
CA ARG A 96 19.10 12.60 -25.76
C ARG A 96 17.58 12.69 -25.76
N PHE A 97 16.98 12.25 -24.67
CA PHE A 97 15.55 12.32 -24.40
C PHE A 97 15.31 13.35 -23.31
N GLN A 98 14.32 14.19 -23.52
CA GLN A 98 13.78 15.08 -22.50
C GLN A 98 12.27 14.91 -22.52
N THR A 99 11.71 14.51 -21.38
CA THR A 99 10.28 14.24 -21.28
C THR A 99 9.74 14.70 -19.94
N PRO A 100 8.60 15.42 -19.94
CA PRO A 100 7.92 15.76 -18.71
C PRO A 100 7.35 14.50 -18.07
N THR A 101 7.40 14.43 -16.74
CA THR A 101 6.82 13.33 -15.97
C THR A 101 5.82 13.89 -14.97
N ARG A 102 4.77 13.13 -14.65
CA ARG A 102 3.89 13.52 -13.55
C ARG A 102 4.41 13.00 -12.22
N HIS A 103 5.20 11.93 -12.24
CA HIS A 103 5.73 11.25 -11.06
C HIS A 103 7.24 11.41 -10.92
N TYR A 104 7.66 11.89 -9.75
CA TYR A 104 9.05 12.18 -9.39
C TYR A 104 9.41 11.45 -8.10
N PRO A 105 10.66 11.02 -7.90
CA PRO A 105 11.15 10.81 -6.57
C PRO A 105 11.24 12.16 -5.86
N LEU A 106 11.07 12.15 -4.54
CA LEU A 106 11.31 13.34 -3.75
C LEU A 106 12.79 13.75 -3.85
N LEU A 107 13.02 14.97 -4.31
CA LEU A 107 14.33 15.59 -4.41
C LEU A 107 14.65 16.38 -3.13
N ASP A 108 15.93 16.60 -2.88
CA ASP A 108 16.38 17.47 -1.79
C ASP A 108 15.86 18.91 -1.99
N SER A 109 15.58 19.58 -0.89
CA SER A 109 15.06 20.95 -0.80
C SER A 109 16.05 22.03 -1.26
N ALA A 110 17.26 21.65 -1.67
CA ALA A 110 18.26 22.56 -2.16
C ALA A 110 17.75 23.34 -3.41
N PRO A 111 18.14 24.62 -3.57
CA PRO A 111 17.77 25.40 -4.74
C PRO A 111 18.15 24.68 -6.03
N TYR A 112 17.21 24.64 -6.97
CA TYR A 112 17.42 24.00 -8.25
C TYR A 112 18.64 24.58 -8.98
N ASN A 113 19.55 23.71 -9.43
CA ASN A 113 20.73 24.09 -10.19
C ASN A 113 20.78 23.27 -11.50
N PRO A 114 20.65 23.92 -12.66
CA PRO A 114 20.59 23.23 -13.95
C PRO A 114 21.91 22.55 -14.37
N ASN A 115 23.01 22.84 -13.67
CA ASN A 115 24.32 22.24 -13.94
C ASN A 115 24.67 21.09 -12.98
N LYS A 116 23.80 20.79 -12.01
CA LYS A 116 24.02 19.74 -11.00
C LYS A 116 22.94 18.68 -11.14
N THR A 117 23.34 17.40 -11.14
CA THR A 117 22.39 16.30 -11.10
C THR A 117 21.53 16.42 -9.83
N PRO A 118 20.20 16.30 -9.94
CA PRO A 118 19.32 16.37 -8.78
C PRO A 118 19.68 15.28 -7.76
N GLN A 119 19.69 15.63 -6.48
CA GLN A 119 19.93 14.67 -5.40
C GLN A 119 18.61 14.27 -4.76
N LEU A 120 18.47 12.98 -4.44
CA LEU A 120 17.29 12.44 -3.77
C LEU A 120 17.22 12.94 -2.32
N SER A 121 16.01 13.22 -1.86
CA SER A 121 15.75 13.55 -0.47
C SER A 121 16.09 12.35 0.44
N PRO A 122 16.69 12.59 1.62
CA PRO A 122 16.91 11.56 2.62
C PRO A 122 15.61 11.13 3.32
N LEU A 123 14.48 11.81 3.07
CA LEU A 123 13.20 11.45 3.69
C LEU A 123 12.77 10.04 3.25
N ARG A 124 12.59 9.18 4.26
CA ARG A 124 12.07 7.82 4.13
C ARG A 124 10.93 7.64 5.13
N TYR A 125 9.87 6.95 4.74
CA TYR A 125 8.77 6.63 5.64
C TYR A 125 8.80 5.15 6.05
N LYS A 126 8.26 4.86 7.22
CA LYS A 126 7.98 3.50 7.70
C LYS A 126 6.48 3.34 7.94
N THR A 127 5.96 2.15 7.67
CA THR A 127 4.58 1.78 8.00
C THR A 127 4.62 0.69 9.06
N SER A 128 3.73 0.74 10.03
CA SER A 128 3.55 -0.32 11.01
C SER A 128 2.09 -0.42 11.43
N ILE A 129 1.71 -1.57 11.98
CA ILE A 129 0.39 -1.76 12.57
C ILE A 129 0.57 -2.02 14.06
N ASN A 130 -0.16 -1.28 14.89
CA ASN A 130 -0.05 -1.37 16.34
C ASN A 130 -0.43 -2.79 16.80
N ARG A 131 0.46 -3.42 17.59
CA ARG A 131 0.27 -4.78 18.13
C ARG A 131 -0.03 -4.72 19.63
N PRO A 132 -0.92 -5.59 20.15
CA PRO A 132 -1.71 -6.60 19.43
C PRO A 132 -2.80 -5.98 18.56
N SER A 133 -3.02 -6.53 17.37
CA SER A 133 -4.09 -6.09 16.48
C SER A 133 -5.43 -6.73 16.91
N GLY A 134 -6.32 -5.91 17.45
CA GLY A 134 -7.72 -6.30 17.67
C GLY A 134 -8.57 -6.09 16.40
N LEU A 135 -9.90 -5.98 16.57
CA LEU A 135 -10.82 -5.71 15.45
C LEU A 135 -10.73 -4.26 14.91
N HIS A 136 -9.97 -3.40 15.59
CA HIS A 136 -9.75 -2.00 15.23
C HIS A 136 -8.24 -1.71 15.10
N PRO A 137 -7.54 -2.33 14.13
CA PRO A 137 -6.12 -2.07 13.95
C PRO A 137 -5.88 -0.61 13.58
N THR A 138 -4.76 -0.05 14.04
CA THR A 138 -4.33 1.30 13.66
C THR A 138 -3.06 1.19 12.84
N LEU A 139 -3.11 1.68 11.60
CA LEU A 139 -1.95 1.81 10.73
C LEU A 139 -1.22 3.10 11.09
N THR A 140 0.06 2.99 11.42
CA THR A 140 0.91 4.11 11.80
C THR A 140 1.95 4.34 10.72
N LEU A 141 1.96 5.55 10.15
CA LEU A 141 3.00 6.04 9.25
C LEU A 141 3.98 6.91 10.04
N THR A 142 5.25 6.55 9.99
CA THR A 142 6.32 7.25 10.69
C THR A 142 7.22 7.95 9.68
N LEU A 143 7.32 9.27 9.81
CA LEU A 143 8.19 10.12 8.99
C LEU A 143 9.16 10.91 9.88
N PRO A 144 10.47 10.97 9.59
CA PRO A 144 11.40 11.82 10.33
C PRO A 144 11.06 13.31 10.17
N SER A 145 10.73 14.02 11.25
CA SER A 145 10.34 15.45 11.15
C SER A 145 11.45 16.33 10.58
N ALA A 146 12.72 15.97 10.83
CA ALA A 146 13.89 16.73 10.36
C ALA A 146 13.96 16.92 8.84
N HIS A 147 13.34 16.03 8.07
CA HIS A 147 13.32 16.08 6.60
C HIS A 147 11.91 16.26 6.04
N LEU A 148 10.90 16.48 6.90
CA LEU A 148 9.50 16.58 6.54
C LEU A 148 9.13 18.04 6.25
N SER A 149 9.71 18.61 5.18
CA SER A 149 9.39 19.95 4.70
C SER A 149 8.70 19.89 3.35
N ALA A 150 7.74 20.80 3.12
CA ALA A 150 7.05 20.90 1.85
C ALA A 150 8.01 21.43 0.77
N PRO A 151 8.14 20.76 -0.40
CA PRO A 151 9.02 21.22 -1.47
C PRO A 151 8.65 22.58 -2.05
N ASP A 152 7.35 22.92 -2.06
CA ASP A 152 6.79 24.17 -2.55
C ASP A 152 5.55 24.53 -1.72
N PRO A 153 5.19 25.82 -1.56
CA PRO A 153 4.00 26.24 -0.81
C PRO A 153 2.67 25.66 -1.34
N SER A 154 2.60 25.28 -2.61
CA SER A 154 1.43 24.61 -3.20
C SER A 154 1.36 23.12 -2.90
N CYS A 155 2.45 22.52 -2.41
CA CYS A 155 2.54 21.10 -2.16
C CYS A 155 1.78 20.70 -0.90
N LYS A 156 1.08 19.57 -0.99
CA LYS A 156 0.39 18.95 0.14
C LYS A 156 0.78 17.48 0.23
N LEU A 157 1.09 17.03 1.45
CA LEU A 157 1.44 15.65 1.70
C LEU A 157 0.19 14.76 1.71
N HIS A 158 0.24 13.67 0.96
CA HIS A 158 -0.84 12.70 0.85
C HIS A 158 -0.33 11.28 1.06
N THR A 159 -1.24 10.41 1.48
CA THR A 159 -1.04 8.96 1.48
C THR A 159 -2.21 8.27 0.82
N TYR A 160 -1.93 7.27 0.01
CA TYR A 160 -2.92 6.46 -0.69
C TYR A 160 -2.83 5.00 -0.22
N LEU A 161 -3.89 4.52 0.41
CA LEU A 161 -4.00 3.18 0.96
C LEU A 161 -4.78 2.31 -0.03
N THR A 162 -4.29 1.10 -0.24
CA THR A 162 -5.02 0.01 -0.91
C THR A 162 -5.25 -1.09 0.12
N LEU A 163 -6.50 -1.26 0.54
CA LEU A 163 -6.88 -2.16 1.62
C LEU A 163 -7.55 -3.42 1.06
N PRO A 164 -7.19 -4.63 1.53
CA PRO A 164 -7.90 -5.85 1.17
C PRO A 164 -9.34 -5.84 1.71
N SER A 165 -10.22 -6.69 1.16
CA SER A 165 -11.64 -6.86 1.57
C SER A 165 -11.82 -7.01 3.08
N ALA A 166 -10.87 -7.68 3.74
CA ALA A 166 -10.85 -7.89 5.18
C ALA A 166 -10.77 -6.61 6.03
N LEU A 167 -10.31 -5.49 5.46
CA LEU A 167 -10.17 -4.22 6.15
C LEU A 167 -11.03 -3.15 5.50
N PHE A 168 -11.60 -2.28 6.33
CA PHE A 168 -12.36 -1.13 5.86
C PHE A 168 -12.12 0.11 6.73
N ILE A 169 -12.48 1.25 6.15
CA ILE A 169 -12.39 2.57 6.79
C ILE A 169 -13.81 3.02 7.12
N ASP A 170 -14.04 3.35 8.39
CA ASP A 170 -15.26 4.05 8.79
C ASP A 170 -15.13 5.53 8.41
N LYS A 171 -15.74 5.91 7.29
CA LYS A 171 -15.74 7.28 6.77
C LYS A 171 -16.28 8.31 7.77
N TYR A 172 -17.19 7.93 8.67
CA TYR A 172 -17.80 8.87 9.60
C TYR A 172 -16.83 9.28 10.71
N GLN A 173 -15.87 8.40 11.05
CA GLN A 173 -14.80 8.69 12.01
C GLN A 173 -13.88 9.84 11.53
N PHE A 174 -13.75 10.03 10.21
CA PHE A 174 -12.88 11.06 9.60
C PHE A 174 -13.62 12.35 9.24
N SER A 175 -14.80 12.59 9.83
CA SER A 175 -15.56 13.83 9.64
C SER A 175 -15.26 14.91 10.69
N ASP A 176 -14.78 14.52 11.87
CA ASP A 176 -14.45 15.44 12.95
C ASP A 176 -13.03 15.99 12.81
N ALA A 177 -12.92 17.32 12.74
CA ALA A 177 -11.65 18.02 12.62
C ALA A 177 -10.74 17.82 13.84
N LEU A 178 -11.31 17.68 15.05
CA LEU A 178 -10.51 17.46 16.26
C LEU A 178 -9.92 16.05 16.26
N PHE A 179 -10.72 15.05 15.88
CA PHE A 179 -10.25 13.68 15.68
C PHE A 179 -9.13 13.62 14.64
N LEU A 180 -9.32 14.23 13.47
CA LEU A 180 -8.31 14.28 12.40
C LEU A 180 -7.00 14.91 12.89
N ALA A 181 -7.07 16.07 13.55
CA ALA A 181 -5.91 16.74 14.10
C ALA A 181 -5.16 15.88 15.14
N SER A 182 -5.88 15.16 16.00
CA SER A 182 -5.28 14.24 16.99
C SER A 182 -4.50 13.07 16.38
N LYS A 183 -4.72 12.80 15.09
CA LYS A 183 -4.12 11.70 14.32
C LYS A 183 -3.09 12.19 13.29
N ASN A 184 -2.76 13.48 13.30
CA ASN A 184 -1.94 14.13 12.27
C ASN A 184 -2.50 13.96 10.85
N LEU A 185 -3.84 13.99 10.73
CA LEU A 185 -4.57 13.96 9.47
C LEU A 185 -5.24 15.32 9.24
N VAL A 186 -5.30 15.75 7.99
CA VAL A 186 -6.02 16.97 7.59
C VAL A 186 -7.42 16.63 7.08
N ALA A 187 -7.53 15.62 6.21
CA ALA A 187 -8.81 15.19 5.65
C ALA A 187 -8.73 13.82 5.00
N LEU A 188 -9.84 13.07 5.01
CA LEU A 188 -10.10 11.99 4.08
C LEU A 188 -10.59 12.60 2.75
N ARG A 189 -9.74 12.58 1.71
CA ARG A 189 -10.02 13.21 0.41
C ARG A 189 -10.85 12.35 -0.51
N SER A 190 -10.66 11.04 -0.47
CA SER A 190 -11.42 10.10 -1.29
C SER A 190 -11.45 8.72 -0.61
N LEU A 191 -12.55 8.01 -0.78
CA LEU A 191 -12.74 6.63 -0.37
C LEU A 191 -13.57 5.92 -1.46
N SER A 192 -13.05 4.82 -2.00
CA SER A 192 -13.69 4.04 -3.07
C SER A 192 -13.58 2.54 -2.81
N GLY A 193 -14.40 1.73 -3.50
CA GLY A 193 -14.46 0.28 -3.32
C GLY A 193 -15.46 -0.15 -2.23
N ALA A 194 -15.09 -1.16 -1.44
CA ALA A 194 -15.93 -1.77 -0.42
C ALA A 194 -16.05 -0.91 0.85
N THR A 195 -17.11 -0.11 0.92
CA THR A 195 -17.33 0.88 2.00
C THR A 195 -18.48 0.55 2.96
N ASP A 196 -19.09 -0.62 2.79
CA ASP A 196 -20.11 -1.12 3.72
C ASP A 196 -19.48 -1.33 5.11
N LEU A 197 -20.07 -0.80 6.16
CA LEU A 197 -19.48 -0.85 7.51
C LEU A 197 -19.90 -2.12 8.29
N GLU A 198 -20.89 -2.86 7.79
CA GLU A 198 -21.51 -3.99 8.50
C GLU A 198 -21.32 -5.32 7.77
N ALA A 199 -21.12 -5.30 6.46
CA ALA A 199 -20.92 -6.51 5.67
C ALA A 199 -19.71 -7.34 6.16
N PRO A 200 -19.85 -8.66 6.37
CA PRO A 200 -18.70 -9.53 6.59
C PRO A 200 -17.87 -9.69 5.30
N GLU A 201 -16.66 -10.25 5.41
CA GLU A 201 -15.73 -10.34 4.28
C GLU A 201 -16.27 -11.19 3.13
N TRP A 202 -16.88 -12.33 3.43
CA TRP A 202 -17.35 -13.30 2.43
C TRP A 202 -18.54 -12.84 1.57
N VAL A 203 -19.14 -11.68 1.86
CA VAL A 203 -20.20 -11.09 1.02
C VAL A 203 -19.73 -9.88 0.22
N VAL A 204 -18.45 -9.48 0.34
CA VAL A 204 -17.85 -8.36 -0.37
C VAL A 204 -17.22 -8.88 -1.67
N PRO A 205 -17.83 -8.65 -2.85
CA PRO A 205 -17.29 -9.16 -4.12
C PRO A 205 -16.09 -8.35 -4.64
N GLN A 206 -15.88 -7.13 -4.12
CA GLN A 206 -14.74 -6.29 -4.51
C GLN A 206 -13.45 -6.76 -3.83
N TRP A 207 -12.30 -6.44 -4.43
CA TRP A 207 -10.98 -6.74 -3.85
C TRP A 207 -10.74 -6.08 -2.48
N GLY A 208 -11.48 -5.00 -2.18
CA GLY A 208 -11.36 -4.23 -0.96
C GLY A 208 -11.68 -2.76 -1.21
N SER A 209 -10.92 -1.86 -0.59
CA SER A 209 -11.16 -0.42 -0.68
C SER A 209 -9.87 0.36 -0.89
N ALA A 210 -9.98 1.56 -1.46
CA ALA A 210 -8.87 2.48 -1.59
C ALA A 210 -9.22 3.83 -0.98
N ALA A 211 -8.26 4.44 -0.29
CA ALA A 211 -8.47 5.70 0.42
C ALA A 211 -7.31 6.66 0.21
N LEU A 212 -7.63 7.92 -0.02
CA LEU A 212 -6.68 9.01 -0.13
C LEU A 212 -6.83 9.94 1.08
N PHE A 213 -5.77 10.09 1.86
CA PHE A 213 -5.71 11.03 2.98
C PHE A 213 -4.77 12.19 2.68
N GLU A 214 -5.14 13.39 3.12
CA GLU A 214 -4.23 14.54 3.26
C GLU A 214 -3.62 14.50 4.67
N LEU A 215 -2.30 14.54 4.73
CA LEU A 215 -1.52 14.39 5.96
C LEU A 215 -1.15 15.75 6.53
N ALA A 216 -1.17 15.87 7.85
CA ALA A 216 -0.66 17.05 8.52
C ALA A 216 0.87 17.06 8.42
N THR A 217 1.43 18.26 8.35
CA THR A 217 2.89 18.46 8.38
C THR A 217 3.20 19.37 9.57
N PRO A 218 4.33 19.16 10.27
CA PRO A 218 4.72 20.03 11.36
C PRO A 218 4.88 21.45 10.81
N SER A 219 4.08 22.39 11.28
CA SER A 219 4.15 23.79 10.84
C SER A 219 5.45 24.42 11.35
N SER A 220 6.21 25.06 10.45
CA SER A 220 7.48 25.73 10.77
C SER A 220 7.33 26.87 11.80
N ASP A 221 6.11 27.32 12.10
CA ASP A 221 5.83 28.37 13.08
C ASP A 221 5.91 27.89 14.54
N THR A 222 5.87 26.59 14.81
CA THR A 222 5.91 26.03 16.17
C THR A 222 7.35 25.79 16.67
N GLU A 223 8.37 26.13 15.88
CA GLU A 223 9.79 25.95 16.23
C GLU A 223 10.44 27.16 16.95
N LYS A 224 9.68 28.16 17.41
CA LYS A 224 10.27 29.27 18.20
C LYS A 224 10.34 29.02 19.71
N HIS A 225 9.77 27.92 20.22
CA HIS A 225 9.82 27.60 21.65
C HIS A 225 10.05 26.11 21.90
N THR A 226 11.22 25.60 21.53
CA THR A 226 12.05 24.71 22.38
C THR A 226 13.33 24.40 21.63
N THR A 227 14.45 24.90 22.15
CA THR A 227 15.80 24.47 21.81
C THR A 227 16.03 23.05 22.33
N ASP A 228 15.47 22.06 21.65
CA ASP A 228 15.90 20.68 21.80
C ASP A 228 15.74 20.00 20.43
N VAL A 229 16.85 19.87 19.71
CA VAL A 229 16.95 19.10 18.46
C VAL A 229 16.94 17.63 18.84
N MET A 230 15.83 17.15 19.39
CA MET A 230 15.52 15.73 19.37
C MET A 230 14.88 15.45 18.02
N GLN A 231 15.40 14.46 17.29
CA GLN A 231 14.81 13.94 16.07
C GLN A 231 13.42 13.38 16.41
N THR A 232 12.39 14.23 16.39
CA THR A 232 11.04 13.78 16.69
C THR A 232 10.48 13.08 15.48
N GLU A 233 10.13 11.81 15.63
CA GLU A 233 9.38 11.08 14.61
C GLU A 233 7.96 11.66 14.51
N HIS A 234 7.54 12.00 13.29
CA HIS A 234 6.17 12.42 13.00
C HIS A 234 5.32 11.17 12.71
N ASN A 235 4.50 10.81 13.70
CA ASN A 235 3.65 9.62 13.62
C ASN A 235 2.22 10.00 13.24
N ILE A 236 1.76 9.48 12.12
CA ILE A 236 0.41 9.65 11.60
C ILE A 236 -0.33 8.34 11.83
N SER A 237 -1.53 8.41 12.40
CA SER A 237 -2.30 7.22 12.75
C SER A 237 -3.60 7.15 11.98
N ILE A 238 -3.80 6.07 11.23
CA ILE A 238 -5.01 5.82 10.44
C ILE A 238 -5.74 4.63 11.09
N PRO A 239 -6.83 4.88 11.82
CA PRO A 239 -7.70 3.82 12.32
C PRO A 239 -8.32 3.02 11.17
N LEU A 240 -8.26 1.70 11.27
CA LEU A 240 -8.86 0.74 10.36
C LEU A 240 -9.79 -0.19 11.15
N HIS A 241 -10.68 -0.87 10.44
CA HIS A 241 -11.61 -1.84 11.00
C HIS A 241 -11.47 -3.16 10.27
N THR A 242 -11.49 -4.27 10.99
CA THR A 242 -11.51 -5.62 10.39
C THR A 242 -12.95 -6.07 10.18
N ARG A 243 -13.23 -6.65 9.02
CA ARG A 243 -14.47 -7.41 8.80
C ARG A 243 -14.39 -8.78 9.46
N TYR A 244 -15.56 -9.36 9.72
CA TYR A 244 -15.63 -10.77 10.08
C TYR A 244 -15.14 -11.63 8.92
N LEU A 245 -14.18 -12.51 9.22
CA LEU A 245 -13.61 -13.47 8.28
C LEU A 245 -14.31 -14.83 8.41
N PRO A 246 -14.27 -15.66 7.35
CA PRO A 246 -14.82 -17.01 7.42
C PRO A 246 -14.16 -17.83 8.53
N ALA A 247 -14.91 -18.77 9.09
CA ALA A 247 -14.41 -19.68 10.11
C ALA A 247 -13.26 -20.55 9.55
N SER A 248 -12.26 -20.82 10.37
CA SER A 248 -11.02 -21.50 9.98
C SER A 248 -10.65 -22.57 11.01
N PRO A 249 -9.87 -23.61 10.64
CA PRO A 249 -9.29 -24.55 11.60
C PRO A 249 -8.27 -23.91 12.56
N SER A 250 -7.87 -22.66 12.30
CA SER A 250 -7.01 -21.84 13.17
C SER A 250 -7.85 -20.81 13.93
N SER A 251 -7.36 -20.37 15.08
CA SER A 251 -7.93 -19.26 15.85
C SER A 251 -7.68 -17.88 15.23
N HIS A 252 -6.68 -17.76 14.35
CA HIS A 252 -6.28 -16.52 13.71
C HIS A 252 -6.02 -16.75 12.22
N GLN A 253 -6.27 -15.71 11.44
CA GLN A 253 -5.96 -15.65 10.01
C GLN A 253 -5.06 -14.43 9.75
N ALA A 254 -3.92 -14.69 9.12
CA ALA A 254 -2.97 -13.67 8.68
C ALA A 254 -3.50 -12.97 7.43
N ILE A 255 -3.49 -11.65 7.44
CA ILE A 255 -3.86 -10.79 6.31
C ILE A 255 -2.71 -9.86 5.98
N ASP A 256 -2.32 -9.87 4.71
CA ASP A 256 -1.29 -9.00 4.16
C ASP A 256 -1.90 -7.66 3.73
N VAL A 257 -1.33 -6.56 4.24
CA VAL A 257 -1.72 -5.18 3.95
C VAL A 257 -0.55 -4.47 3.29
N PRO A 258 -0.67 -4.04 2.03
CA PRO A 258 0.42 -3.35 1.36
C PRO A 258 0.72 -2.01 2.04
N TRP A 259 1.99 -1.62 2.06
CA TRP A 259 2.37 -0.28 2.49
C TRP A 259 1.74 0.77 1.55
N PRO A 260 1.24 1.89 2.10
CA PRO A 260 0.60 2.90 1.28
C PRO A 260 1.61 3.72 0.49
N ALA A 261 1.17 4.29 -0.64
CA ALA A 261 1.98 5.23 -1.39
C ALA A 261 1.94 6.60 -0.71
N VAL A 262 3.09 7.14 -0.32
CA VAL A 262 3.22 8.46 0.32
C VAL A 262 3.88 9.42 -0.66
N PHE A 263 3.25 10.56 -0.92
CA PHE A 263 3.72 11.53 -1.90
C PHE A 263 3.25 12.95 -1.62
N TRP A 264 4.01 13.91 -2.12
CA TRP A 264 3.60 15.30 -2.21
C TRP A 264 2.85 15.54 -3.52
N ALA A 265 1.63 16.05 -3.42
CA ALA A 265 0.88 16.54 -4.58
C ALA A 265 1.06 18.05 -4.67
N CYS A 266 1.69 18.51 -5.74
CA CYS A 266 2.01 19.92 -5.96
C CYS A 266 1.35 20.41 -7.25
N ARG A 267 1.07 21.71 -7.33
CA ARG A 267 0.64 22.31 -8.59
C ARG A 267 1.80 22.27 -9.59
N ALA A 268 1.53 21.80 -10.80
CA ALA A 268 2.46 21.87 -11.92
C ALA A 268 2.15 23.08 -12.79
N ASP A 269 3.18 23.77 -13.29
CA ASP A 269 3.01 24.95 -14.14
C ASP A 269 2.67 24.54 -15.59
N GLU A 270 3.21 23.40 -16.06
CA GLU A 270 3.08 22.93 -17.46
C GLU A 270 2.18 21.69 -17.64
N GLY A 271 1.13 21.55 -16.83
CA GLY A 271 0.27 20.35 -16.76
C GLY A 271 -0.54 19.93 -18.01
N SER A 272 -0.17 20.38 -19.22
CA SER A 272 -0.66 19.85 -20.50
C SER A 272 0.43 19.28 -21.42
N LYS A 273 1.72 19.38 -21.05
CA LYS A 273 2.83 18.78 -21.83
C LYS A 273 3.11 17.31 -21.50
N HIS A 274 2.34 16.71 -20.61
CA HIS A 274 2.58 15.38 -20.05
C HIS A 274 1.93 14.18 -20.77
N PRO A 275 1.33 14.24 -21.98
CA PRO A 275 0.44 13.17 -22.41
C PRO A 275 1.17 11.88 -22.83
N GLN A 276 2.48 11.88 -23.08
CA GLN A 276 3.21 10.70 -23.56
C GLN A 276 4.66 10.65 -23.05
N ASN A 277 4.86 10.21 -21.81
CA ASN A 277 6.16 9.77 -21.33
C ASN A 277 6.14 8.22 -21.23
N PRO A 278 7.01 7.49 -21.96
CA PRO A 278 7.07 6.03 -21.90
C PRO A 278 7.67 5.50 -20.59
N PHE A 279 8.32 6.37 -19.81
CA PHE A 279 8.91 6.03 -18.52
C PHE A 279 8.01 6.40 -17.34
N ASP A 280 6.89 7.09 -17.59
CA ASP A 280 5.95 7.47 -16.53
C ASP A 280 4.92 6.36 -16.31
N ARG A 281 4.73 5.99 -15.04
CA ARG A 281 3.70 5.03 -14.66
C ARG A 281 2.38 5.76 -14.59
N ARG A 282 1.43 5.34 -15.42
CA ARG A 282 0.08 5.89 -15.42
C ARG A 282 -0.86 4.96 -14.67
N HIS A 283 -2.02 5.49 -14.34
CA HIS A 283 -3.14 4.70 -13.81
C HIS A 283 -2.86 4.08 -12.44
N LEU A 284 -2.05 4.73 -11.59
CA LEU A 284 -1.80 4.30 -10.20
C LEU A 284 -3.03 4.46 -9.27
N GLY A 285 -4.23 4.67 -9.84
CA GLY A 285 -5.50 4.86 -9.14
C GLY A 285 -5.69 6.29 -8.64
N TYR A 286 -4.82 6.75 -7.73
CA TYR A 286 -4.97 8.05 -7.08
C TYR A 286 -4.76 9.25 -8.03
N GLU A 287 -4.01 9.08 -9.12
CA GLU A 287 -3.76 10.13 -10.12
C GLU A 287 -5.03 10.78 -10.68
N SER A 288 -6.09 9.98 -10.82
CA SER A 288 -7.40 10.39 -11.34
C SER A 288 -8.17 11.29 -10.39
N LEU A 289 -7.81 11.28 -9.10
CA LEU A 289 -8.41 12.12 -8.06
C LEU A 289 -7.85 13.55 -8.07
N PHE A 290 -6.78 13.78 -8.82
CA PHE A 290 -6.13 15.08 -8.95
C PHE A 290 -6.26 15.62 -10.37
N GLY A 291 -6.36 16.94 -10.49
CA GLY A 291 -6.42 17.60 -11.79
C GLY A 291 -5.16 17.37 -12.64
N PRO A 292 -5.23 17.55 -13.97
CA PRO A 292 -4.14 17.26 -14.90
C PRO A 292 -2.87 18.10 -14.62
N LYS A 293 -3.01 19.25 -13.95
CA LYS A 293 -1.91 20.14 -13.53
C LYS A 293 -1.39 19.83 -12.13
N THR A 294 -1.23 18.55 -11.82
CA THR A 294 -0.71 18.10 -10.52
C THR A 294 0.48 17.21 -10.76
N ARG A 295 1.60 17.49 -10.11
CA ARG A 295 2.77 16.62 -10.06
C ARG A 295 2.86 15.91 -8.73
N PHE A 296 3.43 14.72 -8.72
CA PHE A 296 3.54 13.85 -7.55
C PHE A 296 5.01 13.57 -7.24
N MET A 297 5.47 13.98 -6.06
CA MET A 297 6.83 13.69 -5.58
C MET A 297 6.76 12.62 -4.50
N HIS A 298 7.17 11.41 -4.84
CA HIS A 298 7.08 10.21 -4.01
C HIS A 298 8.14 10.17 -2.93
N VAL A 299 7.70 9.94 -1.69
CA VAL A 299 8.58 9.60 -0.57
C VAL A 299 8.88 8.10 -0.67
N ALA A 300 10.15 7.72 -0.65
CA ALA A 300 10.49 6.30 -0.71
C ALA A 300 10.29 5.62 0.66
N PRO A 301 9.92 4.33 0.68
CA PRO A 301 9.89 3.56 1.91
C PRO A 301 11.30 3.35 2.46
N SER A 302 11.41 3.10 3.76
CA SER A 302 12.68 2.73 4.39
C SER A 302 13.21 1.41 3.83
N SER A 303 14.51 1.36 3.54
CA SER A 303 15.20 0.20 2.95
C SER A 303 15.41 -0.98 3.91
N ASP A 304 14.93 -0.88 5.14
CA ASP A 304 15.16 -1.89 6.20
C ASP A 304 14.23 -3.10 6.07
N VAL A 305 13.33 -3.11 5.08
CA VAL A 305 12.23 -4.07 4.97
C VAL A 305 12.30 -4.81 3.63
N ASP A 306 12.30 -6.14 3.70
CA ASP A 306 12.36 -7.05 2.55
C ASP A 306 11.06 -7.03 1.71
N ARG A 307 9.91 -6.82 2.37
CA ARG A 307 8.59 -6.72 1.74
C ARG A 307 7.85 -5.48 2.21
N LEU A 308 7.27 -4.72 1.28
CA LEU A 308 6.44 -3.54 1.55
C LEU A 308 5.00 -3.93 1.91
N VAL A 309 4.86 -4.82 2.89
CA VAL A 309 3.58 -5.39 3.34
C VAL A 309 3.65 -5.56 4.85
N GLU A 310 2.61 -5.11 5.55
CA GLU A 310 2.37 -5.43 6.96
C GLU A 310 1.40 -6.59 7.09
N THR A 311 1.69 -7.54 7.97
CA THR A 311 0.78 -8.65 8.27
C THR A 311 0.01 -8.40 9.58
N ILE A 312 -1.32 -8.54 9.50
CA ILE A 312 -2.24 -8.48 10.64
C ILE A 312 -2.75 -9.88 10.96
N GLU A 313 -2.74 -10.24 12.24
CA GLU A 313 -3.43 -11.44 12.72
C GLU A 313 -4.84 -11.07 13.15
N VAL A 314 -5.86 -11.58 12.45
CA VAL A 314 -7.27 -11.33 12.75
C VAL A 314 -7.87 -12.57 13.40
N PRO A 315 -8.55 -12.42 14.56
CA PRO A 315 -9.18 -13.56 15.22
C PRO A 315 -10.37 -14.07 14.41
N VAL A 316 -10.45 -15.40 14.27
CA VAL A 316 -11.52 -16.09 13.54
C VAL A 316 -12.08 -17.24 14.38
N LEU A 317 -13.29 -17.69 14.03
CA LEU A 317 -13.90 -18.83 14.72
C LEU A 317 -13.11 -20.11 14.40
N ASP A 318 -12.49 -20.70 15.43
CA ASP A 318 -11.75 -21.96 15.36
C ASP A 318 -12.71 -23.15 15.24
N THR A 319 -12.84 -23.70 14.04
CA THR A 319 -13.71 -24.85 13.74
C THR A 319 -13.22 -26.14 14.38
N GLY A 320 -11.95 -26.24 14.74
CA GLY A 320 -11.37 -27.40 15.41
C GLY A 320 -11.86 -27.59 16.84
N LYS A 321 -12.32 -26.50 17.49
CA LYS A 321 -12.82 -26.51 18.87
C LYS A 321 -14.35 -26.53 18.97
N VAL A 322 -15.07 -26.37 17.87
CA VAL A 322 -16.53 -26.25 17.86
C VAL A 322 -17.22 -27.44 18.52
N GLY A 323 -16.81 -28.68 18.19
CA GLY A 323 -17.43 -29.88 18.78
C GLY A 323 -17.25 -29.98 20.29
N LEU A 324 -16.12 -29.53 20.82
CA LEU A 324 -15.87 -29.51 22.26
C LEU A 324 -16.73 -28.47 22.98
N VAL A 325 -16.88 -27.28 22.36
CA VAL A 325 -17.76 -26.23 22.88
C VAL A 325 -19.22 -26.67 22.87
N GLU A 326 -19.66 -27.32 21.80
CA GLU A 326 -21.03 -27.84 21.67
C GLU A 326 -21.33 -28.87 22.76
N VAL A 327 -20.50 -29.91 22.91
CA VAL A 327 -20.67 -30.95 23.95
C VAL A 327 -20.63 -30.36 25.35
N GLY A 328 -19.70 -29.42 25.61
CA GLY A 328 -19.60 -28.75 26.90
C GLY A 328 -20.85 -27.92 27.22
N THR A 329 -21.37 -27.18 26.25
CA THR A 329 -22.58 -26.36 26.41
C THR A 329 -23.81 -27.23 26.66
N VAL A 330 -24.00 -28.28 25.86
CA VAL A 330 -25.10 -29.25 26.06
C VAL A 330 -24.99 -29.89 27.44
N GLY A 331 -23.79 -30.28 27.87
CA GLY A 331 -23.54 -30.86 29.19
C GLY A 331 -23.96 -29.93 30.33
N ILE A 332 -23.57 -28.65 30.27
CA ILE A 332 -23.96 -27.65 31.28
C ILE A 332 -25.47 -27.44 31.31
N VAL A 333 -26.10 -27.32 30.13
CA VAL A 333 -27.56 -27.15 30.03
C VAL A 333 -28.29 -28.34 30.64
N VAL A 334 -27.84 -29.57 30.39
CA VAL A 334 -28.43 -30.78 30.97
C VAL A 334 -28.23 -30.81 32.49
N ILE A 335 -27.04 -30.50 33.00
CA ILE A 335 -26.78 -30.44 34.45
C ILE A 335 -27.67 -29.39 35.12
N ALA A 336 -27.77 -28.19 34.53
CA ALA A 336 -28.62 -27.12 35.04
C ALA A 336 -30.09 -27.53 35.05
N PHE A 337 -30.57 -28.18 33.98
CA PHE A 337 -31.93 -28.70 33.88
C PHE A 337 -32.21 -29.77 34.94
N LEU A 338 -31.30 -30.73 35.12
CA LEU A 338 -31.43 -31.77 36.15
C LEU A 338 -31.39 -31.18 37.56
N GLY A 339 -30.55 -30.18 37.80
CA GLY A 339 -30.51 -29.43 39.05
C GLY A 339 -31.84 -28.72 39.34
N LEU A 340 -32.44 -28.09 38.33
CA LEU A 340 -33.76 -27.45 38.44
C LEU A 340 -34.86 -28.49 38.77
N CYS A 341 -34.87 -29.62 38.06
CA CYS A 341 -35.78 -30.73 38.34
C CYS A 341 -35.61 -31.27 39.78
N TRP A 342 -34.37 -31.41 40.25
CA TRP A 342 -34.10 -31.82 41.62
C TRP A 342 -34.68 -30.84 42.64
N VAL A 343 -34.50 -29.53 42.43
CA VAL A 343 -35.03 -28.51 43.35
C VAL A 343 -36.56 -28.49 43.35
N LEU A 344 -37.19 -28.61 42.18
CA LEU A 344 -38.64 -28.56 42.02
C LEU A 344 -39.33 -29.83 42.57
N PHE A 345 -38.80 -31.01 42.30
CA PHE A 345 -39.44 -32.28 42.68
C PHE A 345 -38.89 -32.88 43.99
N GLY A 346 -37.65 -32.57 44.37
CA GLY A 346 -37.02 -33.05 45.61
C GLY A 346 -37.55 -32.39 46.88
N ARG A 347 -38.26 -31.26 46.77
CA ARG A 347 -38.87 -30.56 47.91
C ARG A 347 -40.33 -30.95 48.20
N VAL A 348 -40.94 -31.78 47.36
CA VAL A 348 -42.35 -32.22 47.48
C VAL A 348 -42.50 -33.59 48.20
N GLY A 349 -41.39 -34.28 48.51
CA GLY A 349 -41.41 -35.64 49.07
C GLY A 349 -41.08 -35.77 50.57
N GLY A 350 -40.99 -34.68 51.34
CA GLY A 350 -40.34 -34.68 52.64
C GLY A 350 -41.13 -34.05 53.80
N GLU A 351 -42.40 -34.40 54.00
CA GLU A 351 -43.08 -34.17 55.29
C GLU A 351 -43.93 -35.39 55.67
N LYS A 352 -43.27 -36.40 56.26
CA LYS A 352 -43.97 -37.48 56.99
C LYS A 352 -44.33 -36.93 58.37
N VAL A 353 -45.61 -36.57 58.55
CA VAL A 353 -46.18 -36.28 59.87
C VAL A 353 -46.44 -37.61 60.58
N GLU A 354 -45.61 -37.93 61.57
CA GLU A 354 -45.82 -39.04 62.50
C GLU A 354 -46.64 -38.53 63.70
N GLY A 355 -47.93 -38.81 63.71
CA GLY A 355 -48.87 -38.42 64.77
C GLY A 355 -49.11 -39.56 65.76
N GLU A 356 -48.61 -39.38 66.98
CA GLU A 356 -48.69 -40.26 68.16
C GLU A 356 -50.05 -40.93 68.45
N LYS A 357 -49.98 -42.22 68.81
CA LYS A 357 -51.06 -42.97 69.46
C LYS A 357 -51.21 -42.55 70.94
N LYS A 358 -52.36 -42.00 71.31
CA LYS A 358 -52.77 -41.86 72.72
C LYS A 358 -53.18 -43.23 73.30
N LYS A 359 -52.57 -43.62 74.41
CA LYS A 359 -53.06 -44.68 75.32
C LYS A 359 -54.07 -44.11 76.32
N GLN A 360 -54.98 -45.00 76.72
CA GLN A 360 -56.10 -44.83 77.66
C GLN A 360 -55.73 -44.19 79.00
#